data_AF-A0A3B0WAV5-F1
#
_entry.id   AF-A0A3B0WAV5-F1
#
_cell.length_a   1.000
_cell.length_b   1.000
_cell.length_c   1.000
_cell.angle_alpha   90.00
_cell.angle_beta   90.00
_cell.angle_gamma   90.00
#
_symmetry.space_group_name_H-M   'P 1'
#
loop_
_entity.id
_entity.type
_entity.pdbx_description
1 polymer ?
#
loop_
_entity_poly.entity_id
_entity_poly.type
_entity_poly.pdbx_seq_one_letter_code
_entity_poly.pdbx_strand_id
1 'polypeptide(L)'
;MFTDGKKYMNKLLMIVLILGVPMFGFGKDHQTIEVKIFEGESKTPFATSNMPITQLPDTFEIDTTMHLGGDEWIILDAKPIEKVAFRKSGKLSLYLTKKKIYQMDPNDLLYSLPTINDSLANVEHADSLENVAVFLEDNWRQFEFLEAKFKSYIGEEFADIDNIYSNHKENIGFNQLHVRKRIPDPFDQAGLIIDDLFTSFEIDKKYDGVAFNSAAGTLVGGFAFETKSGWILWGQKDQKGKIVVLNISQTGQSSLNDMAEKVDAFTQKYSLYIVNWPRLYWGGIDKLGFLKFD
;
A
#
# COMPACT_ATOMS: atom_id res chain seq x y z
N MET A 1 -21.61 -5.03 -18.32
CA MET A 1 -21.45 -6.47 -18.62
C MET A 1 -20.80 -7.08 -17.39
N PHE A 2 -21.58 -7.83 -16.62
CA PHE A 2 -21.20 -8.36 -15.30
C PHE A 2 -20.03 -9.34 -15.44
N THR A 3 -18.94 -9.11 -14.72
CA THR A 3 -17.90 -10.12 -14.52
C THR A 3 -17.67 -10.30 -13.02
N ASP A 4 -18.18 -11.43 -12.56
CA ASP A 4 -17.69 -12.29 -11.49
C ASP A 4 -16.86 -11.63 -10.38
N GLY A 5 -17.56 -11.08 -9.38
CA GLY A 5 -16.98 -10.67 -8.12
C GLY A 5 -16.53 -11.89 -7.33
N LYS A 6 -15.26 -12.29 -7.51
CA LYS A 6 -14.56 -13.11 -6.52
C LYS A 6 -14.54 -12.32 -5.22
N LYS A 7 -15.42 -12.69 -4.30
CA LYS A 7 -15.51 -12.16 -2.95
C LYS A 7 -14.24 -12.59 -2.21
N TYR A 8 -13.22 -11.74 -2.22
CA TYR A 8 -12.06 -11.91 -1.35
C TYR A 8 -12.57 -11.83 0.09
N MET A 9 -12.49 -12.94 0.83
CA MET A 9 -12.84 -12.97 2.24
C MET A 9 -11.79 -12.18 3.02
N ASN A 10 -12.19 -11.05 3.62
CA ASN A 10 -11.40 -10.42 4.68
C ASN A 10 -11.08 -11.48 5.74
N LYS A 11 -9.82 -11.50 6.22
CA LYS A 11 -9.42 -12.44 7.28
C LYS A 11 -10.24 -12.14 8.55
N LEU A 12 -11.08 -13.10 8.92
CA LEU A 12 -11.89 -13.06 10.13
C LEU A 12 -11.02 -13.39 11.33
N LEU A 13 -10.71 -12.41 12.17
CA LEU A 13 -10.05 -12.67 13.45
C LEU A 13 -11.12 -12.97 14.51
N MET A 14 -11.30 -14.26 14.82
CA MET A 14 -12.23 -14.70 15.86
C MET A 14 -11.50 -14.77 17.19
N ILE A 15 -11.85 -13.86 18.13
CA ILE A 15 -11.18 -13.76 19.43
C ILE A 15 -12.12 -14.26 20.53
N VAL A 16 -11.71 -15.32 21.21
CA VAL A 16 -12.34 -15.78 22.45
C VAL A 16 -11.54 -15.19 23.62
N LEU A 17 -12.14 -14.23 24.34
CA LEU A 17 -11.54 -13.62 25.53
C LEU A 17 -11.46 -14.66 26.66
N ILE A 18 -10.26 -15.15 26.96
CA ILE A 18 -9.98 -15.95 28.16
C ILE A 18 -9.12 -15.09 29.09
N LEU A 19 -9.64 -14.79 30.28
CA LEU A 19 -8.92 -14.03 31.31
C LEU A 19 -7.77 -14.89 31.87
N GLY A 20 -6.53 -14.52 31.56
CA GLY A 20 -5.31 -15.24 31.99
C GLY A 20 -4.29 -14.34 32.66
N VAL A 21 -3.66 -14.84 33.74
CA VAL A 21 -2.66 -14.18 34.61
C VAL A 21 -1.28 -14.15 33.94
N PRO A 22 -0.48 -13.07 34.07
CA PRO A 22 0.82 -12.96 33.37
C PRO A 22 1.94 -13.77 34.05
N MET A 23 2.78 -14.42 33.24
CA MET A 23 4.10 -14.95 33.64
C MET A 23 5.20 -14.15 32.94
N PHE A 24 6.16 -13.63 33.71
CA PHE A 24 7.32 -12.90 33.22
C PHE A 24 8.49 -13.85 32.89
N GLY A 25 9.10 -13.68 31.71
CA GLY A 25 10.36 -14.32 31.33
C GLY A 25 11.19 -13.41 30.42
N PHE A 26 12.48 -13.24 30.73
CA PHE A 26 13.41 -12.40 29.96
C PHE A 26 14.03 -13.18 28.78
N GLY A 27 14.13 -12.53 27.61
CA GLY A 27 15.09 -12.87 26.55
C GLY A 27 14.68 -13.90 25.49
N LYS A 28 13.40 -14.28 25.39
CA LYS A 28 12.87 -15.15 24.32
C LYS A 28 11.65 -14.52 23.68
N ASP A 29 11.42 -14.84 22.40
CA ASP A 29 10.19 -14.50 21.69
C ASP A 29 8.96 -14.84 22.52
N HIS A 30 8.05 -13.87 22.64
CA HIS A 30 6.83 -14.05 23.41
C HIS A 30 5.86 -14.96 22.65
N GLN A 31 5.50 -16.07 23.30
CA GLN A 31 4.45 -16.98 22.82
C GLN A 31 3.05 -16.46 23.12
N THR A 32 2.94 -15.56 24.11
CA THR A 32 1.72 -14.89 24.52
C THR A 32 1.95 -13.39 24.51
N ILE A 33 1.05 -12.66 23.87
CA ILE A 33 1.11 -11.21 23.68
C ILE A 33 0.04 -10.54 24.53
N GLU A 34 0.44 -9.52 25.29
CA GLU A 34 -0.48 -8.63 25.97
C GLU A 34 -1.10 -7.68 24.92
N VAL A 35 -2.37 -7.90 24.60
CA VAL A 35 -3.14 -7.12 23.63
C VAL A 35 -4.03 -6.11 24.36
N LYS A 36 -3.75 -4.82 24.18
CA LYS A 36 -4.56 -3.71 24.69
C LYS A 36 -5.46 -3.18 23.58
N ILE A 37 -6.74 -3.00 23.90
CA ILE A 37 -7.78 -2.70 22.92
C ILE A 37 -8.37 -1.33 23.25
N PHE A 38 -8.28 -0.42 22.29
CA PHE A 38 -8.74 0.97 22.38
C PHE A 38 -9.88 1.19 21.39
N GLU A 39 -10.83 2.06 21.75
CA GLU A 39 -11.90 2.50 20.84
C GLU A 39 -11.52 3.87 20.25
N GLY A 40 -11.46 3.96 18.92
CA GLY A 40 -11.02 5.15 18.20
C GLY A 40 -9.66 5.65 18.67
N GLU A 41 -9.57 6.94 19.00
CA GLU A 41 -8.36 7.60 19.51
C GLU A 41 -8.29 7.63 21.06
N SER A 42 -9.08 6.80 21.74
CA SER A 42 -9.08 6.74 23.21
C SER A 42 -7.66 6.49 23.75
N LYS A 43 -7.29 7.21 24.81
CA LYS A 43 -6.01 7.01 25.53
C LYS A 43 -6.08 5.88 26.55
N THR A 44 -7.27 5.42 26.89
CA THR A 44 -7.50 4.34 27.85
C THR A 44 -8.03 3.11 27.13
N PRO A 45 -7.40 1.94 27.31
CA PRO A 45 -7.92 0.71 26.72
C PRO A 45 -9.24 0.35 27.40
N PHE A 46 -10.24 -0.03 26.62
CA PHE A 46 -11.50 -0.54 27.16
C PHE A 46 -11.43 -2.05 27.45
N ALA A 47 -10.43 -2.75 26.88
CA ALA A 47 -10.15 -4.15 27.17
C ALA A 47 -8.65 -4.46 27.10
N THR A 48 -8.24 -5.52 27.80
CA THR A 48 -6.89 -6.10 27.71
C THR A 48 -7.02 -7.62 27.73
N SER A 49 -6.26 -8.30 26.87
CA SER A 49 -6.29 -9.75 26.73
C SER A 49 -4.89 -10.30 26.50
N ASN A 50 -4.64 -11.52 26.98
CA ASN A 50 -3.41 -12.25 26.68
C ASN A 50 -3.69 -13.26 25.56
N MET A 51 -3.09 -13.07 24.39
CA MET A 51 -3.36 -13.88 23.21
C MET A 51 -2.13 -14.69 22.77
N PRO A 52 -2.27 -15.97 22.42
CA PRO A 52 -1.20 -16.71 21.76
C PRO A 52 -0.76 -16.02 20.47
N ILE A 53 0.54 -15.96 20.21
CA ILE A 53 1.09 -15.32 19.00
C ILE A 53 0.58 -15.96 17.70
N THR A 54 0.19 -17.23 17.75
CA THR A 54 -0.39 -17.99 16.65
C THR A 54 -1.80 -17.56 16.28
N GLN A 55 -2.50 -16.87 17.18
CA GLN A 55 -3.84 -16.33 16.92
C GLN A 55 -3.79 -14.95 16.28
N LEU A 56 -2.63 -14.28 16.24
CA LEU A 56 -2.49 -12.95 15.66
C LEU A 56 -2.06 -13.02 14.18
N PRO A 57 -2.50 -12.09 13.31
CA PRO A 57 -2.07 -12.04 11.91
C PRO A 57 -0.61 -11.61 11.79
N ASP A 58 0.02 -11.89 10.65
CA ASP A 58 1.42 -11.52 10.36
C ASP A 58 1.63 -9.99 10.33
N THR A 59 0.61 -9.26 9.86
CA THR A 59 0.54 -7.81 9.83
C THR A 59 -0.90 -7.35 10.01
N PHE A 60 -1.09 -6.18 10.59
CA PHE A 60 -2.38 -5.48 10.66
C PHE A 60 -2.54 -4.40 9.57
N GLU A 61 -1.62 -4.35 8.59
CA GLU A 61 -1.77 -3.49 7.39
C GLU A 61 -2.85 -3.99 6.42
N ILE A 62 -3.23 -5.27 6.52
CA ILE A 62 -4.37 -5.82 5.79
C ILE A 62 -5.66 -5.46 6.53
N ASP A 63 -6.68 -5.04 5.79
CA ASP A 63 -7.99 -4.68 6.33
C ASP A 63 -8.56 -5.88 7.13
N THR A 64 -8.50 -5.75 8.45
CA THR A 64 -8.82 -6.83 9.38
C THR A 64 -10.06 -6.47 10.18
N THR A 65 -11.03 -7.39 10.20
CA THR A 65 -12.22 -7.27 11.05
C THR A 65 -12.13 -8.23 12.22
N MET A 66 -12.60 -7.77 13.37
CA MET A 66 -12.54 -8.49 14.64
C MET A 66 -13.93 -8.65 15.22
N HIS A 67 -14.24 -9.84 15.72
CA HIS A 67 -15.50 -10.09 16.42
C HIS A 67 -15.27 -10.00 17.93
N LEU A 68 -15.94 -9.06 18.59
CA LEU A 68 -15.88 -8.89 20.04
C LEU A 68 -17.28 -8.71 20.60
N GLY A 69 -17.67 -9.58 21.54
CA GLY A 69 -18.93 -9.43 22.29
C GLY A 69 -20.20 -9.46 21.43
N GLY A 70 -20.15 -10.10 20.27
CA GLY A 70 -21.26 -10.15 19.29
C GLY A 70 -21.26 -9.01 18.28
N ASP A 71 -20.42 -7.99 18.45
CA ASP A 71 -20.26 -6.89 17.49
C ASP A 71 -19.11 -7.16 16.51
N GLU A 72 -19.25 -6.65 15.29
CA GLU A 72 -18.15 -6.52 14.32
C GLU A 72 -17.39 -5.23 14.55
N TRP A 73 -16.06 -5.34 14.62
CA TRP A 73 -15.14 -4.22 14.78
C TRP A 73 -14.18 -4.17 13.60
N ILE A 74 -13.81 -2.96 13.19
CA ILE A 74 -12.76 -2.70 12.20
C ILE A 74 -11.52 -2.25 12.96
N ILE A 75 -10.37 -2.84 12.63
CA ILE A 75 -9.08 -2.37 13.15
C ILE A 75 -8.69 -1.11 12.38
N LEU A 76 -8.49 -0.01 13.10
CA LEU A 76 -8.07 1.29 12.57
C LEU A 76 -6.54 1.45 12.58
N ASP A 77 -5.88 0.93 13.61
CA ASP A 77 -4.41 1.03 13.79
C ASP A 77 -3.92 -0.09 14.72
N ALA A 78 -2.65 -0.47 14.59
CA ALA A 78 -1.99 -1.45 15.43
C ALA A 78 -0.55 -1.03 15.75
N LYS A 79 -0.17 -1.15 17.03
CA LYS A 79 1.17 -0.75 17.50
C LYS A 79 1.79 -1.83 18.39
N PRO A 80 2.88 -2.49 17.97
CA PRO A 80 3.45 -2.53 16.62
C PRO A 80 2.50 -3.14 15.56
N ILE A 81 2.70 -2.82 14.29
CA ILE A 81 1.85 -3.31 13.19
C ILE A 81 2.25 -4.72 12.69
N GLU A 82 3.53 -5.05 12.73
CA GLU A 82 4.09 -6.33 12.29
C GLU A 82 4.23 -7.35 13.42
N LYS A 83 3.94 -8.62 13.13
CA LYS A 83 4.04 -9.75 14.08
C LYS A 83 5.42 -9.92 14.68
N VAL A 84 6.46 -9.75 13.89
CA VAL A 84 7.85 -9.85 14.35
C VAL A 84 8.10 -8.85 15.48
N ALA A 85 7.60 -7.62 15.35
CA ALA A 85 7.80 -6.57 16.33
C ALA A 85 7.03 -6.84 17.64
N PHE A 86 5.76 -7.24 17.58
CA PHE A 86 5.00 -7.55 18.80
C PHE A 86 5.34 -8.91 19.43
N ARG A 87 5.82 -9.89 18.65
CA ARG A 87 6.43 -11.13 19.18
C ARG A 87 7.66 -10.82 20.02
N LYS A 88 8.47 -9.86 19.57
CA LYS A 88 9.67 -9.42 20.29
C LYS A 88 9.35 -8.58 21.52
N SER A 89 8.38 -7.66 21.42
CA SER A 89 8.03 -6.77 22.53
C SER A 89 7.12 -7.41 23.59
N GLY A 90 6.40 -8.48 23.21
CA GLY A 90 5.35 -9.09 24.00
C GLY A 90 4.07 -8.26 24.13
N LYS A 91 3.96 -7.14 23.39
CA LYS A 91 2.89 -6.14 23.54
C LYS A 91 2.34 -5.70 22.20
N LEU A 92 1.02 -5.58 22.14
CA LEU A 92 0.27 -5.09 20.99
C LEU A 92 -0.85 -4.15 21.46
N SER A 93 -0.94 -2.97 20.89
CA SER A 93 -2.08 -2.06 21.04
C SER A 93 -2.90 -2.08 19.76
N LEU A 94 -4.19 -2.37 19.86
CA LEU A 94 -5.15 -2.32 18.75
C LEU A 94 -6.12 -1.16 18.97
N TYR A 95 -6.32 -0.35 17.94
CA TYR A 95 -7.29 0.74 17.93
C TYR A 95 -8.42 0.33 16.99
N LEU A 96 -9.66 0.33 17.46
CA LEU A 96 -10.80 -0.19 16.71
C LEU A 96 -11.97 0.76 16.72
N THR A 97 -12.85 0.57 15.74
CA THR A 97 -14.19 1.16 15.74
C THR A 97 -15.23 0.08 15.50
N LYS A 98 -16.43 0.26 16.06
CA LYS A 98 -17.56 -0.61 15.72
C LYS A 98 -17.87 -0.44 14.25
N LYS A 99 -18.05 -1.55 13.54
CA LYS A 99 -18.55 -1.54 12.17
C LYS A 99 -20.01 -1.11 12.20
N LYS A 100 -20.24 0.18 12.00
CA LYS A 100 -21.59 0.73 11.85
C LYS A 100 -21.92 0.76 10.37
N ILE A 101 -22.95 0.01 9.98
CA ILE A 101 -23.49 0.08 8.63
C ILE A 101 -24.50 1.23 8.63
N TYR A 102 -24.18 2.29 7.92
CA TYR A 102 -25.12 3.37 7.61
C TYR A 102 -25.60 3.19 6.18
N GLN A 103 -26.91 3.32 5.94
CA GLN A 103 -27.40 3.49 4.58
C GLN A 103 -27.19 4.94 4.17
N MET A 104 -26.37 5.15 3.15
CA MET A 104 -26.17 6.43 2.48
C MET A 104 -26.65 6.30 1.04
N ASP A 105 -27.13 7.40 0.47
CA ASP A 105 -27.36 7.45 -0.98
C ASP A 105 -25.98 7.30 -1.66
N PRO A 106 -25.81 6.37 -2.62
CA PRO A 106 -24.56 6.27 -3.38
C PRO A 106 -24.13 7.59 -4.04
N ASN A 107 -25.07 8.50 -4.33
CA ASN A 107 -24.76 9.82 -4.89
C ASN A 107 -24.11 10.77 -3.88
N ASP A 108 -24.21 10.50 -2.58
CA ASP A 108 -23.54 11.25 -1.52
C ASP A 108 -22.09 10.77 -1.29
N LEU A 109 -21.68 9.67 -1.94
CA LEU A 109 -20.33 9.12 -1.82
C LEU A 109 -19.38 9.79 -2.81
N LEU A 110 -18.48 10.61 -2.28
CA LEU A 110 -17.41 11.22 -3.05
C LEU A 110 -16.20 10.29 -3.14
N TYR A 111 -15.54 10.30 -4.29
CA TYR A 111 -14.22 9.71 -4.47
C TYR A 111 -13.16 10.54 -3.73
N SER A 112 -12.21 9.86 -3.10
CA SER A 112 -11.07 10.49 -2.42
C SER A 112 -9.94 10.89 -3.39
N LEU A 113 -9.89 10.26 -4.56
CA LEU A 113 -8.89 10.49 -5.60
C LEU A 113 -9.57 11.03 -6.87
N PRO A 114 -8.87 11.85 -7.67
CA PRO A 114 -9.37 12.32 -8.95
C PRO A 114 -9.24 11.26 -10.06
N THR A 115 -8.41 10.22 -9.84
CA THR A 115 -8.12 9.20 -10.83
C THR A 115 -7.70 7.86 -10.23
N ILE A 116 -7.94 6.78 -10.95
CA ILE A 116 -7.40 5.43 -10.70
C ILE A 116 -6.96 4.78 -12.01
N ASN A 117 -6.15 3.73 -11.93
CA ASN A 117 -5.89 2.86 -13.07
C ASN A 117 -7.04 1.86 -13.26
N ASP A 118 -7.36 1.48 -14.50
CA ASP A 118 -8.43 0.51 -14.77
C ASP A 118 -8.02 -0.96 -14.58
N SER A 119 -6.71 -1.20 -14.47
CA SER A 119 -6.14 -2.52 -14.28
C SER A 119 -5.66 -2.70 -12.85
N LEU A 120 -5.71 -3.94 -12.39
CA LEU A 120 -5.11 -4.39 -11.16
C LEU A 120 -4.23 -5.60 -11.43
N ALA A 121 -3.10 -5.66 -10.74
CA ALA A 121 -2.24 -6.83 -10.79
C ALA A 121 -2.97 -8.05 -10.20
N ASN A 122 -2.80 -9.20 -10.84
CA ASN A 122 -3.29 -10.46 -10.30
C ASN A 122 -2.58 -10.78 -8.97
N VAL A 123 -3.34 -11.30 -8.02
CA VAL A 123 -2.82 -11.79 -6.74
C VAL A 123 -2.86 -13.32 -6.68
N GLU A 124 -1.88 -13.90 -6.00
CA GLU A 124 -1.82 -15.32 -5.67
C GLU A 124 -1.84 -15.52 -4.15
N HIS A 125 -2.23 -16.72 -3.73
CA HIS A 125 -2.24 -17.06 -2.32
C HIS A 125 -0.82 -17.02 -1.75
N ALA A 126 -0.68 -16.42 -0.57
CA ALA A 126 0.56 -16.41 0.18
C ALA A 126 0.35 -17.13 1.52
N ASP A 127 1.24 -18.07 1.84
CA ASP A 127 1.22 -18.82 3.10
C ASP A 127 1.52 -17.91 4.31
N SER A 128 2.26 -16.83 4.09
CA SER A 128 2.65 -15.82 5.08
C SER A 128 2.69 -14.44 4.44
N LEU A 129 2.36 -13.42 5.22
CA LEU A 129 2.58 -12.01 4.86
C LEU A 129 3.65 -11.35 5.74
N GLU A 130 4.49 -12.14 6.42
CA GLU A 130 5.69 -11.61 7.08
C GLU A 130 6.65 -11.01 6.03
N ASN A 131 7.20 -9.82 6.30
CA ASN A 131 8.12 -9.09 5.41
C ASN A 131 7.57 -8.82 3.98
N VAL A 132 6.26 -8.68 3.83
CA VAL A 132 5.59 -8.25 2.59
C VAL A 132 5.27 -6.77 2.67
N ALA A 133 5.51 -6.00 1.60
CA ALA A 133 5.09 -4.61 1.54
C ALA A 133 3.59 -4.53 1.22
N VAL A 134 2.82 -3.86 2.07
CA VAL A 134 1.36 -3.70 1.89
C VAL A 134 1.02 -2.30 1.41
N PHE A 135 0.19 -2.21 0.36
CA PHE A 135 -0.29 -0.93 -0.17
C PHE A 135 -1.81 -0.93 -0.31
N LEU A 136 -2.39 0.27 -0.35
CA LEU A 136 -3.77 0.43 -0.80
C LEU A 136 -3.88 0.02 -2.27
N GLU A 137 -4.95 -0.69 -2.61
CA GLU A 137 -5.27 -1.09 -3.99
C GLU A 137 -5.30 0.13 -4.94
N ASP A 138 -5.94 1.22 -4.49
CA ASP A 138 -6.05 2.47 -5.25
C ASP A 138 -4.71 3.17 -5.52
N ASN A 139 -3.63 2.80 -4.82
CA ASN A 139 -2.28 3.32 -5.07
C ASN A 139 -1.60 2.63 -6.27
N TRP A 140 -2.17 1.53 -6.78
CA TRP A 140 -1.63 0.84 -7.94
C TRP A 140 -1.50 1.80 -9.12
N ARG A 141 -0.26 1.96 -9.60
CA ARG A 141 0.09 2.83 -10.73
C ARG A 141 -0.27 4.30 -10.52
N GLN A 142 -0.43 4.80 -9.29
CA GLN A 142 -0.67 6.23 -9.04
C GLN A 142 0.60 7.08 -9.08
N PHE A 143 1.73 6.50 -8.69
CA PHE A 143 3.04 7.12 -8.74
C PHE A 143 4.03 6.13 -9.35
N GLU A 144 4.25 6.24 -10.65
CA GLU A 144 4.90 5.23 -11.47
C GLU A 144 5.96 5.80 -12.40
N PHE A 145 6.86 4.94 -12.85
CA PHE A 145 7.78 5.22 -13.93
C PHE A 145 7.19 4.68 -15.25
N LEU A 146 7.40 5.42 -16.34
CA LEU A 146 6.85 5.13 -17.67
C LEU A 146 7.91 5.38 -18.74
N GLU A 147 7.89 4.62 -19.82
CA GLU A 147 8.74 4.89 -20.98
C GLU A 147 8.44 6.25 -21.63
N ALA A 148 9.48 6.96 -22.08
CA ALA A 148 9.35 8.28 -22.67
C ALA A 148 8.43 8.34 -23.91
N LYS A 149 8.25 7.21 -24.61
CA LYS A 149 7.31 7.11 -25.74
C LYS A 149 5.86 7.42 -25.36
N PHE A 150 5.49 7.27 -24.09
CA PHE A 150 4.13 7.55 -23.60
C PHE A 150 3.87 9.04 -23.34
N LYS A 151 4.79 9.95 -23.69
CA LYS A 151 4.67 11.39 -23.45
C LYS A 151 3.32 11.99 -23.85
N SER A 152 2.82 11.67 -25.04
CA SER A 152 1.52 12.19 -25.52
C SER A 152 0.36 11.66 -24.68
N TYR A 153 0.37 10.36 -24.37
CA TYR A 153 -0.66 9.73 -23.55
C TYR A 153 -0.66 10.26 -22.11
N ILE A 154 0.51 10.53 -21.52
CA ILE A 154 0.57 11.17 -20.20
C ILE A 154 -0.11 12.54 -20.23
N GLY A 155 0.13 13.34 -21.28
CA GLY A 155 -0.53 14.64 -21.46
C GLY A 155 -2.05 14.54 -21.60
N GLU A 156 -2.55 13.54 -22.34
CA GLU A 156 -3.99 13.29 -22.47
C GLU A 156 -4.62 12.83 -21.14
N GLU A 157 -3.98 11.91 -20.43
CA GLU A 157 -4.45 11.48 -19.11
C GLU A 157 -4.45 12.66 -18.12
N PHE A 158 -3.43 13.52 -18.14
CA PHE A 158 -3.38 14.73 -17.32
C PHE A 158 -4.50 15.72 -17.64
N ALA A 159 -4.85 15.90 -18.91
CA ALA A 159 -5.96 16.78 -19.28
C ALA A 159 -7.30 16.26 -18.74
N ASP A 160 -7.53 14.95 -18.78
CA ASP A 160 -8.74 14.34 -18.20
C ASP A 160 -8.77 14.46 -16.67
N ILE A 161 -7.64 14.26 -16.00
CA ILE A 161 -7.52 14.43 -14.54
C ILE A 161 -7.73 15.89 -14.13
N ASP A 162 -7.15 16.84 -14.87
CA ASP A 162 -7.34 18.27 -14.65
C ASP A 162 -8.82 18.68 -14.82
N ASN A 163 -9.53 18.05 -15.75
CA ASN A 163 -10.98 18.21 -15.88
C ASN A 163 -11.74 17.71 -14.62
N ILE A 164 -11.32 16.60 -14.01
CA ILE A 164 -11.90 16.15 -12.72
C ILE A 164 -11.66 17.18 -11.62
N TYR A 165 -10.45 17.72 -11.53
CA TYR A 165 -10.15 18.80 -10.57
C TYR A 165 -11.00 20.04 -10.77
N SER A 166 -11.17 20.45 -12.03
CA SER A 166 -11.84 21.70 -12.38
C SER A 166 -13.36 21.63 -12.26
N ASN A 167 -13.96 20.48 -12.58
CA ASN A 167 -15.41 20.38 -12.78
C ASN A 167 -16.11 19.41 -11.83
N HIS A 168 -15.38 18.55 -11.12
CA HIS A 168 -15.96 17.44 -10.35
C HIS A 168 -15.52 17.41 -8.89
N LYS A 169 -14.76 18.41 -8.44
CA LYS A 169 -14.37 18.55 -7.04
C LYS A 169 -15.52 19.09 -6.19
N GLU A 170 -15.89 18.37 -5.15
CA GLU A 170 -16.90 18.77 -4.16
C GLU A 170 -16.32 18.66 -2.75
N ASN A 171 -16.28 19.77 -2.02
CA ASN A 171 -15.69 19.84 -0.67
C ASN A 171 -14.27 19.23 -0.63
N ILE A 172 -14.12 18.08 0.04
CA ILE A 172 -12.86 17.37 0.24
C ILE A 172 -12.62 16.22 -0.76
N GLY A 173 -13.57 15.93 -1.65
CA GLY A 173 -13.52 14.81 -2.58
C GLY A 173 -14.00 15.18 -3.99
N PHE A 174 -14.35 14.15 -4.77
CA PHE A 174 -14.80 14.29 -6.15
C PHE A 174 -16.09 13.51 -6.41
N ASN A 175 -17.04 14.09 -7.14
CA ASN A 175 -18.27 13.40 -7.54
C ASN A 175 -18.09 12.54 -8.81
N GLN A 176 -16.94 12.65 -9.47
CA GLN A 176 -16.51 11.81 -10.59
C GLN A 176 -15.04 11.44 -10.47
N LEU A 177 -14.65 10.39 -11.19
CA LEU A 177 -13.32 9.81 -11.18
C LEU A 177 -12.88 9.55 -12.62
N HIS A 178 -11.67 9.94 -12.95
CA HIS A 178 -11.07 9.56 -14.24
C HIS A 178 -10.40 8.19 -14.14
N VAL A 179 -10.83 7.24 -14.97
CA VAL A 179 -10.29 5.89 -15.01
C VAL A 179 -9.29 5.78 -16.18
N ARG A 180 -7.99 5.71 -15.86
CA ARG A 180 -6.90 5.69 -16.84
C ARG A 180 -6.78 4.33 -17.53
N LYS A 181 -6.60 4.35 -18.86
CA LYS A 181 -6.54 3.15 -19.72
C LYS A 181 -5.54 3.26 -20.87
N ARG A 182 -5.02 4.46 -21.16
CA ARG A 182 -4.25 4.73 -22.38
C ARG A 182 -2.88 4.04 -22.39
N ILE A 183 -2.36 3.67 -21.22
CA ILE A 183 -1.04 3.06 -21.05
C ILE A 183 -1.20 1.69 -20.36
N PRO A 184 -1.57 0.63 -21.11
CA PRO A 184 -1.73 -0.70 -20.54
C PRO A 184 -0.39 -1.32 -20.10
N ASP A 185 0.66 -1.16 -20.92
CA ASP A 185 1.97 -1.79 -20.71
C ASP A 185 3.08 -0.72 -20.59
N PRO A 186 3.44 -0.28 -19.37
CA PRO A 186 4.33 0.87 -19.19
C PRO A 186 5.81 0.61 -19.50
N PHE A 187 6.21 -0.65 -19.69
CA PHE A 187 7.60 -1.10 -19.88
C PHE A 187 7.76 -2.20 -20.95
N ASP A 188 7.23 -2.01 -22.16
CA ASP A 188 7.32 -3.05 -23.19
C ASP A 188 8.70 -3.11 -23.89
N GLN A 189 9.50 -2.03 -23.86
CA GLN A 189 10.75 -1.89 -24.62
C GLN A 189 11.99 -1.58 -23.78
N ALA A 190 11.85 -1.01 -22.58
CA ALA A 190 12.96 -0.53 -21.77
C ALA A 190 13.96 -1.62 -21.35
N GLY A 191 13.52 -2.88 -21.33
CA GLY A 191 14.36 -4.02 -20.96
C GLY A 191 14.87 -3.98 -19.52
N LEU A 192 14.26 -3.15 -18.67
CA LEU A 192 14.66 -2.92 -17.28
C LEU A 192 14.50 -4.21 -16.47
N ILE A 193 15.52 -4.54 -15.67
CA ILE A 193 15.52 -5.68 -14.75
C ILE A 193 15.71 -5.22 -13.32
N ILE A 194 15.45 -6.11 -12.36
CA ILE A 194 15.58 -5.79 -10.93
C ILE A 194 17.01 -5.33 -10.54
N ASP A 195 18.04 -5.90 -11.15
CA ASP A 195 19.44 -5.54 -10.86
C ASP A 195 19.77 -4.09 -11.23
N ASP A 196 19.04 -3.51 -12.18
CA ASP A 196 19.14 -2.09 -12.50
C ASP A 196 18.72 -1.22 -11.32
N LEU A 197 17.69 -1.64 -10.56
CA LEU A 197 17.25 -0.92 -9.37
C LEU A 197 18.30 -0.97 -8.26
N PHE A 198 18.90 -2.13 -8.02
CA PHE A 198 19.98 -2.26 -7.03
C PHE A 198 21.22 -1.44 -7.37
N THR A 199 21.48 -1.25 -8.67
CA THR A 199 22.61 -0.44 -9.14
C THR A 199 22.32 1.06 -9.02
N SER A 200 21.07 1.47 -9.25
CA SER A 200 20.68 2.87 -9.29
C SER A 200 20.21 3.45 -7.95
N PHE A 201 19.76 2.60 -7.03
CA PHE A 201 19.21 3.02 -5.76
C PHE A 201 19.91 2.32 -4.60
N GLU A 202 20.17 3.07 -3.54
CA GLU A 202 20.75 2.54 -2.31
C GLU A 202 19.66 1.79 -1.53
N ILE A 203 19.54 0.48 -1.76
CA ILE A 203 18.52 -0.34 -1.10
C ILE A 203 18.94 -0.68 0.33
N ASP A 204 18.03 -0.47 1.27
CA ASP A 204 18.17 -0.79 2.70
C ASP A 204 17.43 -2.07 3.08
N LYS A 205 16.19 -2.23 2.61
CA LYS A 205 15.35 -3.41 2.87
C LYS A 205 14.81 -4.01 1.59
N LYS A 206 14.78 -5.34 1.54
CA LYS A 206 14.08 -6.12 0.51
C LYS A 206 12.87 -6.81 1.14
N TYR A 207 11.71 -6.60 0.52
CA TYR A 207 10.50 -7.32 0.86
C TYR A 207 10.40 -8.60 0.05
N ASP A 208 9.71 -9.60 0.60
CA ASP A 208 9.51 -10.90 -0.04
C ASP A 208 8.37 -10.88 -1.07
N GLY A 209 7.58 -9.80 -1.10
CA GLY A 209 6.54 -9.56 -2.08
C GLY A 209 5.81 -8.23 -1.86
N VAL A 210 4.72 -8.06 -2.59
CA VAL A 210 3.79 -6.95 -2.46
C VAL A 210 2.39 -7.50 -2.25
N ALA A 211 1.61 -6.94 -1.34
CA ALA A 211 0.20 -7.24 -1.16
C ALA A 211 -0.65 -5.96 -1.23
N PHE A 212 -1.91 -6.12 -1.61
CA PHE A 212 -2.91 -5.08 -1.42
C PHE A 212 -3.61 -5.29 -0.07
N ASN A 213 -3.93 -4.20 0.63
CA ASN A 213 -4.60 -4.24 1.93
C ASN A 213 -5.99 -4.91 1.89
N SER A 214 -6.61 -4.99 0.71
CA SER A 214 -7.90 -5.63 0.46
C SER A 214 -7.81 -7.16 0.28
N ALA A 215 -6.61 -7.71 0.10
CA ALA A 215 -6.42 -9.11 -0.27
C ALA A 215 -5.36 -9.82 0.58
N ALA A 216 -5.71 -11.00 1.10
CA ALA A 216 -4.77 -11.89 1.78
C ALA A 216 -3.95 -12.72 0.76
N GLY A 217 -3.17 -12.04 -0.06
CA GLY A 217 -2.32 -12.63 -1.10
C GLY A 217 -1.28 -11.64 -1.61
N THR A 218 -0.31 -12.13 -2.38
CA THR A 218 0.75 -11.31 -2.97
C THR A 218 0.53 -11.13 -4.46
N LEU A 219 0.98 -10.00 -5.01
CA LEU A 219 1.01 -9.77 -6.46
C LEU A 219 1.85 -10.86 -7.13
N VAL A 220 1.34 -11.45 -8.20
CA VAL A 220 2.08 -12.42 -9.02
C VAL A 220 3.29 -11.71 -9.62
N GLY A 221 4.49 -12.17 -9.26
CA GLY A 221 5.74 -11.50 -9.66
C GLY A 221 5.93 -10.13 -9.01
N GLY A 222 5.28 -9.86 -7.88
CA GLY A 222 5.45 -8.65 -7.10
C GLY A 222 6.87 -8.51 -6.54
N PHE A 223 7.36 -7.28 -6.46
CA PHE A 223 8.61 -6.95 -5.76
C PHE A 223 8.48 -5.61 -5.04
N ALA A 224 9.19 -5.45 -3.93
CA ALA A 224 9.36 -4.17 -3.27
C ALA A 224 10.73 -4.05 -2.59
N PHE A 225 11.28 -2.84 -2.62
CA PHE A 225 12.56 -2.47 -2.04
C PHE A 225 12.45 -1.11 -1.35
N GLU A 226 12.84 -1.02 -0.09
CA GLU A 226 12.98 0.25 0.61
C GLU A 226 14.40 0.78 0.38
N THR A 227 14.51 2.05 0.01
CA THR A 227 15.79 2.75 -0.13
C THR A 227 16.26 3.29 1.21
N LYS A 228 17.55 3.58 1.34
CA LYS A 228 18.10 4.31 2.51
C LYS A 228 17.51 5.70 2.71
N SER A 229 16.97 6.29 1.64
CA SER A 229 16.22 7.54 1.71
C SER A 229 14.79 7.34 2.20
N GLY A 230 14.39 6.13 2.61
CA GLY A 230 13.07 5.81 3.15
C GLY A 230 11.95 5.78 2.10
N TRP A 231 12.28 5.71 0.81
CA TRP A 231 11.28 5.53 -0.25
C TRP A 231 11.11 4.06 -0.57
N ILE A 232 9.93 3.64 -1.02
CA ILE A 232 9.72 2.26 -1.48
C ILE A 232 9.56 2.24 -3.00
N LEU A 233 10.42 1.49 -3.67
CA LEU A 233 10.28 1.11 -5.08
C LEU A 233 9.58 -0.24 -5.14
N TRP A 234 8.50 -0.35 -5.90
CA TRP A 234 7.69 -1.56 -5.91
C TRP A 234 6.97 -1.77 -7.23
N GLY A 235 6.52 -2.97 -7.52
CA GLY A 235 5.80 -3.22 -8.75
C GLY A 235 5.78 -4.69 -9.13
N GLN A 236 5.79 -4.95 -10.42
CA GLN A 236 5.64 -6.29 -10.98
C GLN A 236 6.73 -6.58 -12.00
N LYS A 237 7.23 -7.82 -11.98
CA LYS A 237 8.15 -8.35 -12.99
C LYS A 237 7.56 -9.58 -13.67
N ASP A 238 7.97 -9.83 -14.90
CA ASP A 238 7.63 -11.05 -15.63
C ASP A 238 8.42 -12.27 -15.12
N GLN A 239 8.14 -13.44 -15.70
CA GLN A 239 8.83 -14.70 -15.37
C GLN A 239 10.33 -14.69 -15.72
N LYS A 240 10.78 -13.78 -16.58
CA LYS A 240 12.18 -13.60 -16.98
C LYS A 240 12.90 -12.56 -16.11
N GLY A 241 12.21 -11.97 -15.13
CA GLY A 241 12.76 -10.96 -14.24
C GLY A 241 12.78 -9.53 -14.81
N LYS A 242 12.14 -9.31 -15.97
CA LYS A 242 11.96 -7.96 -16.53
C LYS A 242 10.85 -7.24 -15.79
N ILE A 243 11.09 -5.99 -15.44
CA ILE A 243 10.10 -5.13 -14.81
C ILE A 243 9.03 -4.78 -15.84
N VAL A 244 7.77 -5.03 -15.50
CA VAL A 244 6.59 -4.70 -16.32
C VAL A 244 5.80 -3.52 -15.74
N VAL A 245 5.90 -3.28 -14.43
CA VAL A 245 5.36 -2.11 -13.74
C VAL A 245 6.36 -1.70 -12.65
N LEU A 246 6.64 -0.39 -12.54
CA LEU A 246 7.49 0.18 -11.50
C LEU A 246 6.81 1.41 -10.89
N ASN A 247 6.43 1.27 -9.63
CA ASN A 247 5.87 2.31 -8.78
C ASN A 247 6.93 2.80 -7.78
N ILE A 248 6.64 3.97 -7.20
CA ILE A 248 7.40 4.54 -6.09
C ILE A 248 6.43 5.11 -5.06
N SER A 249 6.77 5.02 -3.78
CA SER A 249 5.92 5.52 -2.70
C SER A 249 6.73 6.15 -1.58
N GLN A 250 6.21 7.25 -1.05
CA GLN A 250 6.73 7.89 0.14
C GLN A 250 6.33 7.09 1.39
N THR A 251 7.22 7.05 2.35
CA THR A 251 6.97 6.63 3.73
C THR A 251 7.13 7.84 4.66
N GLY A 252 6.80 7.67 5.94
CA GLY A 252 7.06 8.70 6.95
C GLY A 252 8.56 9.01 7.17
N GLN A 253 9.47 8.23 6.60
CA GLN A 253 10.93 8.43 6.68
C GLN A 253 11.53 8.90 5.35
N SER A 254 10.70 9.13 4.33
CA SER A 254 11.19 9.53 3.00
C SER A 254 11.90 10.88 3.01
N SER A 255 13.11 10.93 2.46
CA SER A 255 13.87 12.15 2.18
C SER A 255 13.86 12.44 0.68
N LEU A 256 13.24 13.56 0.29
CA LEU A 256 13.22 13.97 -1.12
C LEU A 256 14.62 14.36 -1.62
N ASN A 257 15.39 15.06 -0.79
CA ASN A 257 16.73 15.53 -1.12
C ASN A 257 17.68 14.35 -1.41
N ASP A 258 17.61 13.28 -0.62
CA ASP A 258 18.51 12.12 -0.78
C ASP A 258 18.12 11.21 -1.95
N MET A 259 16.87 11.34 -2.43
CA MET A 259 16.31 10.52 -3.50
C MET A 259 16.38 11.19 -4.88
N ALA A 260 16.31 12.52 -4.94
CA ALA A 260 16.04 13.21 -6.20
C ALA A 260 17.10 13.02 -7.27
N GLU A 261 18.39 13.16 -6.94
CA GLU A 261 19.46 12.94 -7.93
C GLU A 261 19.44 11.51 -8.50
N LYS A 262 19.10 10.52 -7.66
CA LYS A 262 19.01 9.11 -8.07
C LYS A 262 17.85 8.89 -9.04
N VAL A 263 16.68 9.47 -8.76
CA VAL A 263 15.52 9.41 -9.66
C VAL A 263 15.80 10.12 -10.98
N ASP A 264 16.39 11.32 -10.93
CA ASP A 264 16.73 12.08 -12.14
C ASP A 264 17.76 11.33 -13.00
N ALA A 265 18.81 10.77 -12.38
CA ALA A 265 19.79 9.95 -13.09
C ALA A 265 19.18 8.66 -13.66
N PHE A 266 18.29 8.00 -12.92
CA PHE A 266 17.61 6.78 -13.36
C PHE A 266 16.68 7.06 -14.56
N THR A 267 15.84 8.09 -14.46
CA THR A 267 14.94 8.49 -15.55
C THR A 267 15.71 8.91 -16.80
N GLN A 268 16.83 9.60 -16.66
CA GLN A 268 17.71 9.94 -17.79
C GLN A 268 18.34 8.69 -18.42
N LYS A 269 18.91 7.79 -17.60
CA LYS A 269 19.61 6.58 -18.07
C LYS A 269 18.71 5.66 -18.90
N TYR A 270 17.48 5.45 -18.44
CA TYR A 270 16.54 4.51 -19.06
C TYR A 270 15.51 5.19 -19.97
N SER A 271 15.64 6.50 -20.21
CA SER A 271 14.67 7.29 -20.99
C SER A 271 13.24 7.12 -20.49
N LEU A 272 13.04 7.38 -19.20
CA LEU A 272 11.77 7.26 -18.51
C LEU A 272 11.24 8.63 -18.06
N TYR A 273 9.93 8.67 -17.84
CA TYR A 273 9.27 9.65 -17.01
C TYR A 273 8.91 9.04 -15.66
N ILE A 274 8.95 9.84 -14.61
CA ILE A 274 8.28 9.54 -13.35
C ILE A 274 7.01 10.39 -13.27
N VAL A 275 5.87 9.77 -12.95
CA VAL A 275 4.54 10.40 -13.02
C VAL A 275 3.76 10.13 -11.76
N ASN A 276 3.29 11.18 -11.10
CA ASN A 276 2.31 11.12 -10.02
C ASN A 276 0.98 11.66 -10.55
N TRP A 277 0.06 10.74 -10.87
CA TRP A 277 -1.20 11.08 -11.55
C TRP A 277 -2.11 11.95 -10.70
N PRO A 278 -2.38 11.62 -9.42
CA PRO A 278 -3.23 12.47 -8.60
C PRO A 278 -2.68 13.89 -8.45
N ARG A 279 -1.35 14.07 -8.43
CA ARG A 279 -0.73 15.40 -8.27
C ARG A 279 -0.47 16.14 -9.58
N LEU A 280 -0.83 15.57 -10.74
CA LEU A 280 -0.50 16.12 -12.06
C LEU A 280 1.00 16.43 -12.20
N TYR A 281 1.85 15.63 -11.53
CA TYR A 281 3.29 15.81 -11.54
C TYR A 281 3.95 14.82 -12.50
N TRP A 282 4.91 15.30 -13.27
CA TRP A 282 5.84 14.44 -14.00
C TRP A 282 7.25 15.02 -14.05
N GLY A 283 8.24 14.14 -13.93
CA GLY A 283 9.65 14.47 -14.03
C GLY A 283 10.39 13.54 -14.99
N GLY A 284 11.61 13.91 -15.38
CA GLY A 284 12.45 13.17 -16.32
C GLY A 284 12.93 14.04 -17.50
N ILE A 285 13.30 13.40 -18.62
CA ILE A 285 13.90 14.07 -19.79
C ILE A 285 13.00 15.21 -20.29
N ASP A 286 13.51 16.43 -20.36
CA ASP A 286 12.77 17.64 -20.76
C ASP A 286 11.60 18.07 -19.84
N LYS A 287 11.51 17.48 -18.64
CA LYS A 287 10.52 17.78 -17.60
C LYS A 287 11.18 18.30 -16.33
N LEU A 288 10.37 18.41 -15.28
CA LEU A 288 10.84 18.81 -13.96
C LEU A 288 11.83 17.78 -13.41
N GLY A 289 12.76 18.23 -12.56
CA GLY A 289 13.55 17.31 -11.73
C GLY A 289 12.71 16.79 -10.56
N PHE A 290 13.15 15.69 -9.94
CA PHE A 290 12.43 15.06 -8.85
C PHE A 290 12.32 15.94 -7.60
N LEU A 291 13.28 16.85 -7.38
CA LEU A 291 13.21 17.86 -6.31
C LEU A 291 11.98 18.79 -6.39
N LYS A 292 11.27 18.83 -7.53
CA LYS A 292 10.06 19.63 -7.72
C LYS A 292 8.76 18.87 -7.43
N PHE A 293 8.85 17.65 -6.89
CA PHE A 293 7.69 16.84 -6.53
C PHE A 293 6.88 17.38 -5.34
N ASP A 294 7.44 18.30 -4.55
CA ASP A 294 6.83 18.84 -3.32
C ASP A 294 5.43 19.45 -3.55
#